data_AF-A0AAW3AZQ0-F1
#
_entry.id   AF-A0AAW3AZQ0-F1
#
_cell.length_a   1.000
_cell.length_b   1.000
_cell.length_c   1.000
_cell.angle_alpha   90.00
_cell.angle_beta   90.00
_cell.angle_gamma   90.00
#
_symmetry.space_group_name_H-M   'P 1'
#
loop_
_entity.id
_entity.type
_entity.pdbx_description
1 polymer ?
#
loop_
_entity_poly.entity_id
_entity_poly.type
_entity_poly.pdbx_seq_one_letter_code
_entity_poly.pdbx_strand_id
1 'polypeptide(L)'
;MPSIAALSRTLHGGTSVYRSRLDSLKVLHAVAQSSPPWWTPSCSSFLRQAESLSTSTSAASARRHPVIVVEGLDGTGKTLITRTLAEKLSGMAVSTPPPQFAEVRETFRSQEEVVARAFYSAANYIAAEGILAASQSAVVVVDRWWCSTCAMALANAHNYDSLPPSGDAVYRWPEDLPAPDAGFLLCVDEAVRVARIRKRAPEDFEEQRLSSQSEMRRVAMEAYRRTNMLTEVAAPTYRVAVNSILRLLPESGVVHCAAAFTQAELDSIEPF
;
A
#
# COMPACT_ATOMS: atom_id res chain seq x y z
N MET A 1 -25.55 9.69 -19.07
CA MET A 1 -24.81 9.56 -17.80
C MET A 1 -23.47 10.26 -17.96
N PRO A 2 -22.92 10.93 -16.92
CA PRO A 2 -21.55 11.43 -17.00
C PRO A 2 -20.58 10.28 -17.29
N SER A 3 -19.49 10.53 -18.02
CA SER A 3 -18.46 9.52 -18.22
C SER A 3 -17.86 9.10 -16.88
N ILE A 4 -17.29 7.89 -16.81
CA ILE A 4 -16.65 7.37 -15.58
C ILE A 4 -15.57 8.35 -15.09
N ALA A 5 -14.79 8.94 -16.01
CA ALA A 5 -13.81 9.97 -15.68
C ALA A 5 -14.44 11.25 -15.10
N ALA A 6 -15.58 11.70 -15.64
CA ALA A 6 -16.28 12.88 -15.12
C ALA A 6 -16.86 12.63 -13.73
N LEU A 7 -17.46 11.45 -13.51
CA LEU A 7 -17.91 11.01 -12.18
C LEU A 7 -16.73 10.95 -11.20
N SER A 8 -15.65 10.28 -11.57
CA SER A 8 -14.49 10.10 -10.69
C SER A 8 -13.91 11.44 -10.24
N ARG A 9 -13.81 12.42 -11.16
CA ARG A 9 -13.34 13.77 -10.85
C ARG A 9 -14.18 14.49 -9.79
N THR A 10 -15.50 14.28 -9.71
CA THR A 10 -16.31 14.90 -8.65
C THR A 10 -16.08 14.28 -7.28
N LEU A 11 -15.55 13.06 -7.23
CA LEU A 11 -15.30 12.32 -6.00
C LEU A 11 -13.90 12.55 -5.42
N HIS A 12 -12.88 12.61 -6.29
CA HIS A 12 -11.47 12.73 -5.86
C HIS A 12 -10.80 14.06 -6.27
N GLY A 13 -11.54 14.99 -6.88
CA GLY A 13 -11.02 16.32 -7.25
C GLY A 13 -9.84 16.31 -8.25
N GLY A 14 -9.76 15.30 -9.12
CA GLY A 14 -8.67 15.17 -10.10
C GLY A 14 -7.42 14.39 -9.66
N THR A 15 -7.29 14.06 -8.37
CA THR A 15 -6.08 13.39 -7.82
C THR A 15 -6.01 11.86 -8.01
N SER A 16 -7.13 11.23 -8.40
CA SER A 16 -7.33 9.77 -8.37
C SER A 16 -7.15 9.11 -7.00
N VAL A 17 -7.13 9.88 -5.91
CA VAL A 17 -7.10 9.39 -4.53
C VAL A 17 -8.53 9.33 -3.99
N TYR A 18 -9.08 8.12 -3.90
CA TYR A 18 -10.36 7.89 -3.22
C TYR A 18 -10.15 7.81 -1.70
N ARG A 19 -10.87 8.66 -0.96
CA ARG A 19 -10.74 8.79 0.51
C ARG A 19 -11.99 8.30 1.26
N SER A 20 -12.84 7.53 0.59
CA SER A 20 -13.93 6.81 1.24
C SER A 20 -14.25 5.53 0.49
N ARG A 21 -14.77 4.53 1.21
CA ARG A 21 -15.26 3.28 0.61
C ARG A 21 -16.34 3.58 -0.40
N LEU A 22 -17.28 4.44 -0.01
CA LEU A 22 -18.43 4.82 -0.82
C LEU A 22 -18.01 5.39 -2.18
N ASP A 23 -17.00 6.27 -2.21
CA ASP A 23 -16.59 6.90 -3.47
C ASP A 23 -15.92 5.90 -4.42
N SER A 24 -15.09 4.99 -3.89
CA SER A 24 -14.55 3.90 -4.72
C SER A 24 -15.65 2.99 -5.27
N LEU A 25 -16.67 2.66 -4.45
CA LEU A 25 -17.80 1.84 -4.89
C LEU A 25 -18.65 2.53 -5.97
N LYS A 26 -18.90 3.84 -5.87
CA LYS A 26 -19.63 4.60 -6.91
C LYS A 26 -18.97 4.44 -8.29
N VAL A 27 -17.64 4.49 -8.35
CA VAL A 27 -16.90 4.31 -9.61
C VAL A 27 -16.99 2.87 -10.10
N LEU A 28 -16.78 1.89 -9.22
CA LEU A 28 -16.88 0.48 -9.60
C LEU A 28 -18.28 0.09 -10.08
N HIS A 29 -19.34 0.63 -9.45
CA HIS A 29 -20.72 0.47 -9.93
C HIS A 29 -20.94 1.09 -11.30
N ALA A 30 -20.46 2.31 -11.53
CA ALA A 30 -20.60 2.96 -12.84
C ALA A 30 -19.89 2.17 -13.94
N VAL A 31 -18.72 1.60 -13.63
CA VAL A 31 -18.00 0.69 -14.53
C VAL A 31 -18.83 -0.57 -14.79
N ALA A 32 -19.31 -1.26 -13.74
CA ALA A 32 -20.14 -2.45 -13.87
C ALA A 32 -21.40 -2.20 -14.72
N GLN A 33 -22.07 -1.05 -14.51
CA GLN A 33 -23.27 -0.65 -15.27
C GLN A 33 -22.98 -0.39 -16.74
N SER A 34 -21.78 0.09 -17.08
CA SER A 34 -21.37 0.24 -18.48
C SER A 34 -21.13 -1.10 -19.19
N SER A 35 -21.09 -2.20 -18.44
CA SER A 35 -20.92 -3.57 -18.94
C SER A 35 -19.77 -3.71 -19.95
N PRO A 36 -18.55 -3.28 -19.60
CA PRO A 36 -17.45 -3.31 -20.54
C PRO A 36 -17.04 -4.77 -20.82
N PRO A 37 -16.50 -5.07 -22.01
CA PRO A 37 -16.22 -6.45 -22.44
C PRO A 37 -15.18 -7.17 -21.58
N TRP A 38 -14.35 -6.43 -20.83
CA TRP A 38 -13.34 -6.99 -19.93
C TRP A 38 -13.90 -7.33 -18.53
N TRP A 39 -15.13 -6.93 -18.20
CA TRP A 39 -15.72 -7.17 -16.88
C TRP A 39 -16.09 -8.65 -16.70
N THR A 40 -15.41 -9.33 -15.77
CA THR A 40 -15.59 -10.76 -15.52
C THR A 40 -16.51 -11.05 -14.32
N PRO A 41 -17.01 -12.29 -14.14
CA PRO A 41 -17.71 -12.69 -12.92
C PRO A 41 -16.90 -12.45 -11.64
N SER A 42 -15.56 -12.57 -11.72
CA SER A 42 -14.64 -12.26 -10.62
C SER A 42 -14.67 -10.77 -10.25
N CYS A 43 -14.84 -9.87 -11.22
CA CYS A 43 -15.04 -8.43 -10.97
C CYS A 43 -16.35 -8.18 -10.21
N SER A 44 -17.45 -8.84 -10.62
CA SER A 44 -18.73 -8.76 -9.92
C SER A 44 -18.65 -9.33 -8.50
N SER A 45 -17.87 -10.41 -8.29
CA SER A 45 -17.66 -11.00 -6.97
C SER A 45 -16.88 -10.06 -6.05
N PHE A 46 -15.81 -9.45 -6.55
CA PHE A 46 -15.05 -8.42 -5.84
C PHE A 46 -15.93 -7.24 -5.43
N LEU A 47 -16.73 -6.72 -6.36
CA LEU A 47 -17.64 -5.59 -6.10
C LEU A 47 -18.65 -5.94 -5.00
N ARG A 48 -19.33 -7.09 -5.08
CA ARG A 48 -20.25 -7.55 -4.03
C ARG A 48 -19.57 -7.70 -2.67
N GLN A 49 -18.34 -8.21 -2.64
CA GLN A 49 -17.60 -8.34 -1.40
C GLN A 49 -17.28 -6.97 -0.78
N ALA A 50 -16.90 -5.99 -1.59
CA ALA A 50 -16.66 -4.62 -1.13
C ALA A 50 -17.93 -3.93 -0.61
N GLU A 51 -19.10 -4.26 -1.18
CA GLU A 51 -20.41 -3.76 -0.75
C GLU A 51 -20.88 -4.40 0.57
N SER A 52 -20.63 -5.70 0.75
CA SER A 52 -21.09 -6.46 1.92
C SER A 52 -20.31 -6.16 3.20
N LEU A 53 -19.25 -5.36 3.11
CA LEU A 53 -18.46 -4.95 4.27
C LEU A 53 -19.35 -4.18 5.25
N SER A 54 -19.39 -4.66 6.50
CA SER A 54 -20.15 -4.00 7.56
C SER A 54 -19.76 -2.51 7.68
N THR A 55 -20.74 -1.63 7.91
CA THR A 55 -20.52 -0.18 8.13
C THR A 55 -19.86 0.12 9.48
N SER A 56 -19.64 -0.92 10.29
CA SER A 56 -18.98 -0.88 11.60
C SER A 56 -17.47 -0.64 11.54
N THR A 57 -16.97 0.16 10.59
CA THR A 57 -15.67 0.82 10.73
C THR A 57 -15.74 2.06 11.64
N SER A 58 -16.94 2.52 12.03
CA SER A 58 -17.12 3.63 12.98
C SER A 58 -16.93 3.26 14.46
N ALA A 59 -16.53 2.03 14.77
CA ALA A 59 -15.93 1.73 16.05
C ALA A 59 -14.54 1.21 15.76
N ALA A 60 -13.53 1.95 16.21
CA ALA A 60 -12.36 1.31 16.78
C ALA A 60 -12.87 0.33 17.85
N SER A 61 -13.30 -0.88 17.44
CA SER A 61 -13.27 -2.00 18.35
C SER A 61 -11.81 -2.04 18.78
N ALA A 62 -11.58 -1.80 20.08
CA ALA A 62 -10.22 -1.67 20.58
C ALA A 62 -9.47 -2.95 20.19
N ARG A 63 -8.62 -2.82 19.16
CA ARG A 63 -7.84 -3.94 18.64
C ARG A 63 -6.97 -4.40 19.80
N ARG A 64 -6.92 -5.71 20.03
CA ARG A 64 -6.14 -6.25 21.14
C ARG A 64 -4.63 -6.24 20.84
N HIS A 65 -4.29 -6.24 19.55
CA HIS A 65 -2.92 -6.25 19.07
C HIS A 65 -2.72 -5.18 17.98
N PRO A 66 -1.49 -4.64 17.86
CA PRO A 66 -1.18 -3.59 16.91
C PRO A 66 -1.18 -4.08 15.47
N VAL A 67 -1.52 -3.17 14.56
CA VAL A 67 -1.37 -3.29 13.11
C VAL A 67 -0.24 -2.37 12.67
N ILE A 68 0.76 -2.95 12.03
CA ILE A 68 1.96 -2.28 11.55
C ILE A 68 1.94 -2.30 10.02
N VAL A 69 2.10 -1.17 9.35
CA VAL A 69 2.21 -1.12 7.89
C VAL A 69 3.66 -0.94 7.45
N VAL A 70 4.09 -1.72 6.46
CA VAL A 70 5.38 -1.60 5.79
C VAL A 70 5.14 -1.14 4.35
N GLU A 71 5.60 0.07 4.05
CA GLU A 71 5.43 0.77 2.78
C GLU A 71 6.75 0.91 2.03
N GLY A 72 6.68 1.30 0.75
CA GLY A 72 7.85 1.59 -0.08
C GLY A 72 7.73 1.12 -1.53
N LEU A 73 8.67 1.54 -2.37
CA LEU A 73 8.65 1.25 -3.80
C LEU A 73 8.83 -0.24 -4.13
N ASP A 74 8.54 -0.63 -5.38
CA ASP A 74 8.86 -1.99 -5.84
C ASP A 74 10.37 -2.24 -5.83
N GLY A 75 10.75 -3.48 -5.51
CA GLY A 75 12.15 -3.88 -5.38
C GLY A 75 12.78 -3.63 -4.00
N THR A 76 12.10 -2.98 -3.05
CA THR A 76 12.69 -2.68 -1.72
C THR A 76 12.77 -3.87 -0.77
N GLY A 77 12.14 -5.01 -1.09
CA GLY A 77 12.18 -6.22 -0.27
C GLY A 77 11.06 -6.32 0.78
N LYS A 78 10.03 -5.47 0.70
CA LYS A 78 8.88 -5.43 1.64
C LYS A 78 8.34 -6.80 2.00
N THR A 79 7.98 -7.64 1.03
CA THR A 79 7.37 -8.94 1.32
C THR A 79 8.23 -9.83 2.23
N LEU A 80 9.55 -9.81 2.07
CA LEU A 80 10.45 -10.53 2.96
C LEU A 80 10.49 -9.88 4.35
N ILE A 81 10.65 -8.55 4.40
CA ILE A 81 10.70 -7.78 5.66
C ILE A 81 9.39 -7.93 6.45
N THR A 82 8.23 -7.80 5.81
CA THR A 82 6.90 -7.98 6.42
C THR A 82 6.75 -9.38 7.03
N ARG A 83 7.12 -10.43 6.29
CA ARG A 83 7.05 -11.81 6.77
C ARG A 83 7.97 -12.04 7.96
N THR A 84 9.24 -11.66 7.84
CA THR A 84 10.23 -11.80 8.93
C THR A 84 9.85 -10.99 10.17
N LEU A 85 9.31 -9.78 9.99
CA LEU A 85 8.84 -8.94 11.09
C LEU A 85 7.64 -9.57 11.79
N ALA A 86 6.66 -10.08 11.03
CA ALA A 86 5.52 -10.81 11.59
C ALA A 86 5.98 -12.04 12.38
N GLU A 87 6.88 -12.85 11.82
CA GLU A 87 7.45 -14.02 12.51
C GLU A 87 8.11 -13.65 13.84
N LYS A 88 8.95 -12.61 13.86
CA LYS A 88 9.62 -12.15 15.08
C LYS A 88 8.65 -11.60 16.13
N LEU A 89 7.53 -11.02 15.71
CA LEU A 89 6.49 -10.49 16.58
C LEU A 89 5.43 -11.54 16.96
N SER A 90 5.61 -12.81 16.57
CA SER A 90 4.60 -13.87 16.72
C SER A 90 3.23 -13.45 16.14
N GLY A 91 3.29 -12.72 15.02
CA GLY A 91 2.18 -12.08 14.34
C GLY A 91 1.81 -12.73 13.01
N MET A 92 0.96 -12.04 12.26
CA MET A 92 0.52 -12.43 10.93
C MET A 92 0.95 -11.41 9.88
N ALA A 93 1.47 -11.90 8.76
CA ALA A 93 1.77 -11.08 7.59
C ALA A 93 0.56 -11.03 6.64
N VAL A 94 0.12 -9.82 6.28
CA VAL A 94 -0.97 -9.58 5.32
C VAL A 94 -0.42 -8.75 4.16
N SER A 95 -0.95 -8.94 2.96
CA SER A 95 -0.60 -8.13 1.77
C SER A 95 -1.85 -7.46 1.22
N THR A 96 -1.70 -6.25 0.68
CA THR A 96 -2.78 -5.58 -0.06
C THR A 96 -2.39 -5.32 -1.53
N PRO A 97 -3.31 -5.53 -2.51
CA PRO A 97 -4.58 -6.24 -2.38
C PRO A 97 -4.42 -7.68 -1.88
N PRO A 98 -5.44 -8.25 -1.21
CA PRO A 98 -5.43 -9.65 -0.80
C PRO A 98 -5.15 -10.61 -1.99
N PRO A 99 -4.31 -11.66 -1.83
CA PRO A 99 -3.86 -12.51 -2.94
C PRO A 99 -4.97 -13.19 -3.74
N GLN A 100 -6.13 -13.44 -3.13
CA GLN A 100 -7.30 -14.00 -3.82
C GLN A 100 -7.82 -13.11 -4.96
N PHE A 101 -7.44 -11.83 -4.98
CA PHE A 101 -7.81 -10.89 -6.05
C PHE A 101 -6.70 -10.71 -7.10
N ALA A 102 -5.69 -11.58 -7.16
CA ALA A 102 -4.59 -11.43 -8.11
C ALA A 102 -5.07 -11.32 -9.58
N GLU A 103 -6.01 -12.16 -10.00
CA GLU A 103 -6.59 -12.11 -11.35
C GLU A 103 -7.35 -10.80 -11.59
N VAL A 104 -8.26 -10.44 -10.68
CA VAL A 104 -9.06 -9.20 -10.77
C VAL A 104 -8.15 -7.98 -10.78
N ARG A 105 -7.08 -8.00 -9.99
CA ARG A 105 -6.08 -6.93 -9.94
C ARG A 105 -5.44 -6.68 -11.30
N GLU A 106 -5.05 -7.72 -12.04
CA GLU A 106 -4.44 -7.54 -13.37
C GLU A 106 -5.43 -6.93 -14.37
N THR A 107 -6.70 -7.35 -14.31
CA THR A 107 -7.79 -6.76 -15.11
C THR A 107 -7.95 -5.26 -14.83
N PHE A 108 -8.06 -4.88 -13.56
CA PHE A 108 -8.24 -3.47 -13.17
C PHE A 108 -6.99 -2.62 -13.38
N ARG A 109 -5.79 -3.19 -13.19
CA ARG A 109 -4.51 -2.51 -13.40
C ARG A 109 -4.33 -2.03 -14.85
N SER A 110 -4.96 -2.72 -15.80
CA SER A 110 -4.88 -2.38 -17.23
C SER A 110 -5.89 -1.30 -17.66
N GLN A 111 -6.71 -0.79 -16.73
CA GLN A 111 -7.73 0.22 -17.01
C GLN A 111 -7.21 1.64 -16.77
N GLU A 112 -8.02 2.65 -17.11
CA GLU A 112 -7.73 4.04 -16.76
C GLU A 112 -7.44 4.21 -15.26
N GLU A 113 -6.54 5.13 -14.93
CA GLU A 113 -6.04 5.34 -13.57
C GLU A 113 -7.17 5.51 -12.54
N VAL A 114 -8.23 6.25 -12.90
CA VAL A 114 -9.40 6.46 -12.05
C VAL A 114 -10.12 5.15 -11.69
N VAL A 115 -10.17 4.19 -12.61
CA VAL A 115 -10.79 2.87 -12.41
C VAL A 115 -9.86 1.95 -11.62
N ALA A 116 -8.57 1.93 -11.99
CA ALA A 116 -7.56 1.15 -11.27
C ALA A 116 -7.49 1.56 -9.78
N ARG A 117 -7.52 2.87 -9.49
CA ARG A 117 -7.48 3.37 -8.10
C ARG A 117 -8.76 3.15 -7.33
N ALA A 118 -9.91 3.09 -7.99
CA ALA A 118 -11.15 2.67 -7.33
C ALA A 118 -11.04 1.21 -6.85
N PHE A 119 -10.47 0.32 -7.67
CA PHE A 119 -10.19 -1.06 -7.26
C PHE A 119 -9.21 -1.13 -6.07
N TYR A 120 -8.06 -0.46 -6.15
CA TYR A 120 -7.08 -0.50 -5.05
C TYR A 120 -7.64 0.11 -3.74
N SER A 121 -8.44 1.17 -3.85
CA SER A 121 -9.16 1.73 -2.71
C SER A 121 -10.12 0.71 -2.10
N ALA A 122 -11.03 0.13 -2.90
CA ALA A 122 -11.97 -0.89 -2.41
C ALA A 122 -11.26 -2.12 -1.82
N ALA A 123 -10.16 -2.56 -2.42
CA ALA A 123 -9.34 -3.67 -1.92
C ALA A 123 -8.72 -3.37 -0.55
N ASN A 124 -8.36 -2.10 -0.26
CA ASN A 124 -7.88 -1.70 1.05
C ASN A 124 -8.97 -1.83 2.13
N TYR A 125 -10.24 -1.56 1.80
CA TYR A 125 -11.37 -1.78 2.71
C TYR A 125 -11.66 -3.26 2.93
N ILE A 126 -11.60 -4.09 1.88
CA ILE A 126 -11.75 -5.55 2.04
C ILE A 126 -10.61 -6.09 2.92
N ALA A 127 -9.38 -5.65 2.70
CA ALA A 127 -8.24 -6.06 3.52
C ALA A 127 -8.43 -5.64 4.99
N ALA A 128 -9.03 -4.47 5.25
CA ALA A 128 -9.26 -3.96 6.59
C ALA A 128 -10.06 -4.92 7.46
N GLU A 129 -11.11 -5.57 6.93
CA GLU A 129 -11.91 -6.55 7.69
C GLU A 129 -11.05 -7.73 8.17
N GLY A 130 -10.24 -8.29 7.28
CA GLY A 130 -9.30 -9.38 7.62
C GLY A 130 -8.20 -8.93 8.59
N ILE A 131 -7.65 -7.72 8.40
CA ILE A 131 -6.64 -7.11 9.29
C ILE A 131 -7.22 -6.90 10.69
N LEU A 132 -8.43 -6.35 10.80
CA LEU A 132 -9.10 -6.11 12.09
C LEU A 132 -9.42 -7.43 12.79
N ALA A 133 -9.94 -8.43 12.07
CA ALA A 133 -10.20 -9.76 12.63
C ALA A 133 -8.90 -10.40 13.15
N ALA A 134 -7.82 -10.33 12.38
CA ALA A 134 -6.50 -10.83 12.75
C ALA A 134 -5.93 -10.10 13.98
N SER A 135 -6.14 -8.79 14.08
CA SER A 135 -5.66 -7.97 15.21
C SER A 135 -6.33 -8.28 16.55
N GLN A 136 -7.39 -9.10 16.56
CA GLN A 136 -7.98 -9.59 17.80
C GLN A 136 -7.11 -10.65 18.48
N SER A 137 -6.29 -11.38 17.72
CA SER A 137 -5.52 -12.52 18.23
C SER A 137 -4.01 -12.38 18.08
N ALA A 138 -3.51 -11.54 17.17
CA ALA A 138 -2.06 -11.37 16.97
C ALA A 138 -1.70 -10.00 16.40
N VAL A 139 -0.42 -9.62 16.53
CA VAL A 139 0.16 -8.49 15.79
C VAL A 139 -0.04 -8.72 14.30
N VAL A 140 -0.43 -7.69 13.55
CA VAL A 140 -0.61 -7.79 12.09
C VAL A 140 0.40 -6.89 11.40
N VAL A 141 1.23 -7.44 10.51
CA VAL A 141 2.18 -6.69 9.70
C VAL A 141 1.70 -6.68 8.25
N VAL A 142 1.46 -5.51 7.69
CA VAL A 142 0.81 -5.32 6.40
C VAL A 142 1.82 -4.85 5.35
N ASP A 143 2.04 -5.64 4.30
CA ASP A 143 2.79 -5.23 3.09
C ASP A 143 1.88 -4.38 2.20
N ARG A 144 2.12 -3.06 2.24
CA ARG A 144 1.33 -2.00 1.61
C ARG A 144 -0.09 -1.85 2.16
N TRP A 145 -0.60 -0.63 2.25
CA TRP A 145 -2.02 -0.36 2.48
C TRP A 145 -2.45 0.93 1.76
N TRP A 146 -3.22 1.81 2.41
CA TRP A 146 -3.73 3.02 1.78
C TRP A 146 -2.64 3.99 1.30
N CYS A 147 -1.54 4.15 2.06
CA CYS A 147 -0.46 5.05 1.67
C CYS A 147 0.14 4.67 0.30
N SER A 148 0.26 3.38 -0.02
CA SER A 148 0.65 2.91 -1.36
C SER A 148 -0.32 3.35 -2.46
N THR A 149 -1.63 3.24 -2.22
CA THR A 149 -2.64 3.68 -3.19
C THR A 149 -2.58 5.19 -3.42
N CYS A 150 -2.45 5.97 -2.35
CA CYS A 150 -2.33 7.43 -2.40
C CYS A 150 -1.06 7.86 -3.15
N ALA A 151 0.11 7.35 -2.75
CA ALA A 151 1.39 7.72 -3.36
C ALA A 151 1.45 7.38 -4.86
N MET A 152 0.90 6.24 -5.27
CA MET A 152 0.88 5.83 -6.68
C MET A 152 -0.12 6.61 -7.53
N ALA A 153 -1.30 6.94 -6.99
CA ALA A 153 -2.25 7.80 -7.70
C ALA A 153 -1.61 9.18 -7.98
N LEU A 154 -0.98 9.77 -6.96
CA LEU A 154 -0.33 11.07 -7.11
C LEU A 154 0.88 11.02 -8.04
N ALA A 155 1.69 9.98 -7.97
CA ALA A 155 2.83 9.80 -8.87
C ALA A 155 2.44 9.61 -10.34
N ASN A 156 1.24 9.11 -10.61
CA ASN A 156 0.72 8.97 -11.97
C ASN A 156 0.04 10.25 -12.49
N ALA A 157 -0.43 11.13 -11.60
CA ALA A 157 -1.16 12.34 -11.97
C ALA A 157 -0.32 13.63 -11.90
N HIS A 158 0.81 13.60 -11.20
CA HIS A 158 1.62 14.77 -10.90
C HIS A 158 3.12 14.52 -11.16
N ASN A 159 3.83 15.61 -11.44
CA ASN A 159 5.28 15.69 -11.28
C ASN A 159 5.63 16.28 -9.91
N TYR A 160 6.92 16.42 -9.60
CA TYR A 160 7.35 16.86 -8.26
C TYR A 160 6.82 18.25 -7.90
N ASP A 161 6.80 19.17 -8.85
CA ASP A 161 6.41 20.57 -8.64
C ASP A 161 4.89 20.77 -8.58
N SER A 162 4.12 19.83 -9.14
CA SER A 162 2.65 19.87 -9.14
C SER A 162 2.01 19.01 -8.06
N LEU A 163 2.80 18.33 -7.22
CA LEU A 163 2.27 17.58 -6.08
C LEU A 163 1.52 18.51 -5.11
N PRO A 164 0.34 18.12 -4.61
CA PRO A 164 -0.35 18.84 -3.55
C PRO A 164 0.59 19.11 -2.36
N PRO A 165 0.54 20.28 -1.71
CA PRO A 165 1.47 20.64 -0.65
C PRO A 165 1.33 19.73 0.58
N SER A 166 2.38 19.67 1.42
CA SER A 166 2.29 18.96 2.70
C SER A 166 1.14 19.51 3.55
N GLY A 167 0.38 18.61 4.20
CA GLY A 167 -0.83 18.96 4.95
C GLY A 167 -2.12 19.03 4.13
N ASP A 168 -2.05 18.88 2.80
CA ASP A 168 -3.25 18.80 1.96
C ASP A 168 -4.14 17.61 2.37
N ALA A 169 -5.46 17.79 2.20
CA ALA A 169 -6.46 16.78 2.54
C ALA A 169 -6.27 15.45 1.79
N VAL A 170 -5.66 15.47 0.61
CA VAL A 170 -5.39 14.27 -0.18
C VAL A 170 -4.48 13.26 0.55
N TYR A 171 -3.62 13.74 1.44
CA TYR A 171 -2.66 12.92 2.19
C TYR A 171 -3.23 12.34 3.49
N ARG A 172 -4.40 12.82 3.94
CA ARG A 172 -5.04 12.34 5.16
C ARG A 172 -5.61 10.94 4.95
N TRP A 173 -5.32 10.06 5.90
CA TRP A 173 -5.92 8.73 5.99
C TRP A 173 -7.46 8.80 5.89
N PRO A 174 -8.13 7.89 5.17
CA PRO A 174 -9.59 7.88 5.07
C PRO A 174 -10.24 7.72 6.44
N GLU A 175 -11.21 8.57 6.76
CA GLU A 175 -11.87 8.57 8.08
C GLU A 175 -12.70 7.29 8.32
N ASP A 176 -13.16 6.64 7.26
CA ASP A 176 -13.93 5.40 7.28
C ASP A 176 -13.06 4.13 7.13
N LEU A 177 -11.74 4.27 7.12
CA LEU A 177 -10.76 3.17 7.13
C LEU A 177 -10.00 3.15 8.46
N PRO A 178 -9.89 2.02 9.17
CA PRO A 178 -9.08 1.93 10.38
C PRO A 178 -7.61 2.29 10.09
N ALA A 179 -6.99 3.17 10.87
CA ALA A 179 -5.59 3.54 10.70
C ALA A 179 -4.63 2.49 11.31
N PRO A 180 -3.42 2.28 10.78
CA PRO A 180 -2.40 1.46 11.45
C PRO A 180 -1.93 2.12 12.76
N ASP A 181 -1.39 1.32 13.67
CA ASP A 181 -0.79 1.81 14.93
C ASP A 181 0.65 2.29 14.70
N ALA A 182 1.35 1.74 13.71
CA ALA A 182 2.67 2.17 13.29
C ALA A 182 2.85 1.99 11.77
N GLY A 183 3.64 2.86 11.15
CA GLY A 183 3.94 2.77 9.72
C GLY A 183 5.41 3.04 9.42
N PHE A 184 5.98 2.27 8.50
CA PHE A 184 7.39 2.36 8.13
C PHE A 184 7.57 2.43 6.61
N LEU A 185 8.34 3.40 6.13
CA LEU A 185 8.66 3.57 4.72
C LEU A 185 10.07 3.05 4.44
N LEU A 186 10.18 1.94 3.70
CA LEU A 186 11.46 1.38 3.32
C LEU A 186 12.18 2.24 2.28
N CYS A 187 13.39 2.67 2.63
CA CYS A 187 14.30 3.41 1.78
C CYS A 187 15.49 2.51 1.42
N VAL A 188 15.65 2.22 0.13
CA VAL A 188 16.76 1.43 -0.41
C VAL A 188 17.53 2.33 -1.36
N ASP A 189 18.86 2.22 -1.36
CA ASP A 189 19.70 2.89 -2.35
C ASP A 189 19.23 2.56 -3.77
N GLU A 190 19.23 3.57 -4.64
CA GLU A 190 18.65 3.43 -5.98
C GLU A 190 19.44 2.41 -6.82
N ALA A 191 20.77 2.36 -6.70
CA ALA A 191 21.58 1.39 -7.43
C ALA A 191 21.25 -0.05 -7.00
N VAL A 192 21.09 -0.26 -5.69
CA VAL A 192 20.67 -1.55 -5.11
C VAL A 192 19.28 -1.95 -5.61
N ARG A 193 18.33 -1.02 -5.61
CA ARG A 193 16.95 -1.27 -6.06
C ARG A 193 16.92 -1.64 -7.55
N VAL A 194 17.66 -0.92 -8.39
CA VAL A 194 17.78 -1.19 -9.84
C VAL A 194 18.39 -2.57 -10.10
N ALA A 195 19.48 -2.92 -9.41
CA ALA A 195 20.11 -4.24 -9.53
C ALA A 195 19.12 -5.39 -9.22
N ARG A 196 18.25 -5.23 -8.22
CA ARG A 196 17.21 -6.22 -7.88
C ARG A 196 16.14 -6.36 -8.95
N ILE A 197 15.75 -5.27 -9.62
CA ILE A 197 14.75 -5.32 -10.69
C ILE A 197 15.34 -5.96 -11.94
N ARG A 198 16.58 -5.63 -12.30
CA ARG A 198 17.30 -6.24 -13.43
C ARG A 198 17.46 -7.75 -13.27
N LYS A 199 17.73 -8.25 -12.05
CA LYS A 199 17.73 -9.70 -11.77
C LYS A 199 16.37 -10.38 -12.03
N ARG A 200 15.27 -9.64 -12.24
CA ARG A 200 13.93 -10.17 -12.52
C ARG A 200 13.54 -10.13 -14.01
N ALA A 201 14.24 -9.42 -14.90
CA ALA A 201 13.95 -9.38 -16.34
C ALA A 201 15.16 -8.90 -17.19
N PRO A 202 15.38 -9.42 -18.42
CA PRO A 202 16.53 -9.05 -19.25
C PRO A 202 16.46 -7.61 -19.80
N GLU A 203 17.64 -7.02 -19.96
CA GLU A 203 17.92 -5.61 -20.26
C GLU A 203 17.72 -5.30 -21.76
N ASP A 204 16.76 -4.42 -22.08
CA ASP A 204 16.80 -3.47 -23.22
C ASP A 204 15.51 -2.61 -23.28
N PHE A 205 14.37 -3.13 -22.81
CA PHE A 205 13.13 -2.34 -22.60
C PHE A 205 13.07 -1.63 -21.23
N GLU A 206 13.81 -2.12 -20.24
CA GLU A 206 13.79 -1.63 -18.86
C GLU A 206 14.41 -0.23 -18.73
N GLU A 207 15.42 0.13 -19.52
CA GLU A 207 16.16 1.39 -19.32
C GLU A 207 15.35 2.64 -19.73
N GLN A 208 14.56 2.56 -20.81
CA GLN A 208 13.60 3.62 -21.20
C GLN A 208 12.41 3.74 -20.22
N ARG A 209 12.04 2.62 -19.57
CA ARG A 209 11.03 2.57 -18.51
C ARG A 209 11.58 3.14 -17.19
N LEU A 210 12.86 3.00 -16.90
CA LEU A 210 13.47 3.37 -15.62
C LEU A 210 13.74 4.87 -15.46
N SER A 211 14.02 5.60 -16.55
CA SER A 211 14.22 7.05 -16.57
C SER A 211 12.89 7.80 -16.36
N SER A 212 11.84 7.41 -17.09
CA SER A 212 10.45 7.86 -16.87
C SER A 212 9.92 7.48 -15.49
N GLN A 213 10.33 6.32 -14.97
CA GLN A 213 10.02 5.95 -13.59
C GLN A 213 10.87 6.69 -12.54
N SER A 214 12.00 7.35 -12.86
CA SER A 214 12.84 7.98 -11.84
C SER A 214 12.16 9.19 -11.18
N GLU A 215 11.56 10.04 -12.01
CA GLU A 215 10.72 11.14 -11.55
C GLU A 215 9.49 10.59 -10.82
N MET A 216 8.76 9.64 -11.43
CA MET A 216 7.60 9.01 -10.79
C MET A 216 7.94 8.41 -9.42
N ARG A 217 9.10 7.76 -9.26
CA ARG A 217 9.59 7.22 -7.98
C ARG A 217 9.86 8.33 -6.98
N ARG A 218 10.51 9.42 -7.40
CA ARG A 218 10.75 10.59 -6.56
C ARG A 218 9.43 11.21 -6.09
N VAL A 219 8.47 11.37 -6.99
CA VAL A 219 7.12 11.87 -6.70
C VAL A 219 6.39 10.94 -5.73
N ALA A 220 6.46 9.62 -5.95
CA ALA A 220 5.86 8.64 -5.07
C ALA A 220 6.46 8.67 -3.65
N MET A 221 7.79 8.71 -3.52
CA MET A 221 8.47 8.80 -2.23
C MET A 221 8.11 10.10 -1.51
N GLU A 222 8.04 11.21 -2.24
CA GLU A 222 7.58 12.47 -1.69
C GLU A 222 6.12 12.41 -1.24
N ALA A 223 5.23 11.80 -2.02
CA ALA A 223 3.83 11.60 -1.64
C ALA A 223 3.69 10.71 -0.40
N TYR A 224 4.49 9.64 -0.27
CA TYR A 224 4.56 8.85 0.97
C TYR A 224 4.95 9.71 2.17
N ARG A 225 5.99 10.55 2.06
CA ARG A 225 6.41 11.46 3.15
C ARG A 225 5.31 12.43 3.56
N ARG A 226 4.60 12.99 2.58
CA ARG A 226 3.51 13.96 2.83
C ARG A 226 2.28 13.36 3.52
N THR A 227 2.15 12.02 3.56
CA THR A 227 1.16 11.37 4.45
C THR A 227 1.41 11.64 5.93
N ASN A 228 2.67 11.88 6.32
CA ASN A 228 3.07 12.09 7.71
C ASN A 228 2.63 10.95 8.66
N MET A 229 2.55 9.72 8.14
CA MET A 229 2.17 8.51 8.88
C MET A 229 3.29 7.45 8.95
N LEU A 230 4.41 7.70 8.27
CA LEU A 230 5.44 6.69 8.02
C LEU A 230 6.79 7.17 8.53
N THR A 231 7.43 6.36 9.36
CA THR A 231 8.83 6.55 9.76
C THR A 231 9.75 5.93 8.70
N GLU A 232 10.70 6.70 8.17
CA GLU A 232 11.64 6.18 7.17
C GLU A 232 12.63 5.18 7.78
N VAL A 233 12.84 4.07 7.08
CA VAL A 233 13.76 3.00 7.48
C VAL A 233 14.70 2.69 6.32
N ALA A 234 15.99 2.93 6.53
CA ALA A 234 17.02 2.46 5.62
C ALA A 234 17.05 0.93 5.60
N ALA A 235 17.06 0.32 4.41
CA ALA A 235 17.02 -1.12 4.21
C ALA A 235 18.20 -1.65 3.38
N PRO A 236 19.46 -1.47 3.86
CA PRO A 236 20.66 -1.99 3.19
C PRO A 236 20.75 -3.52 3.22
N THR A 237 20.09 -4.16 4.20
CA THR A 237 19.71 -5.58 4.20
C THR A 237 18.30 -5.73 4.77
N TYR A 238 17.61 -6.85 4.51
CA TYR A 238 16.30 -7.08 5.13
C TYR A 238 16.41 -7.21 6.67
N ARG A 239 17.52 -7.79 7.17
CA ARG A 239 17.74 -7.94 8.61
C ARG A 239 17.99 -6.59 9.30
N VAL A 240 18.76 -5.70 8.67
CA VAL A 240 18.96 -4.33 9.16
C VAL A 240 17.64 -3.56 9.21
N ALA A 241 16.80 -3.70 8.17
CA ALA A 241 15.48 -3.07 8.14
C ALA A 241 14.59 -3.59 9.28
N VAL A 242 14.52 -4.92 9.48
CA VAL A 242 13.76 -5.55 10.55
C VAL A 242 14.23 -5.08 11.93
N ASN A 243 15.55 -5.08 12.20
CA ASN A 243 16.10 -4.58 13.46
C ASN A 243 15.76 -3.11 13.69
N SER A 244 15.84 -2.29 12.64
CA SER A 244 15.50 -0.87 12.73
C SER A 244 14.02 -0.66 13.05
N ILE A 245 13.12 -1.41 12.40
CA ILE A 245 11.68 -1.35 12.68
C ILE A 245 11.40 -1.78 14.12
N LEU A 246 11.93 -2.92 14.57
CA LEU A 246 11.77 -3.38 15.96
C LEU A 246 12.22 -2.31 16.96
N ARG A 247 13.38 -1.67 16.74
CA ARG A 247 13.86 -0.59 17.61
C ARG A 247 12.92 0.62 17.65
N LEU A 248 12.24 0.94 16.55
CA LEU A 248 11.37 2.11 16.41
C LEU A 248 9.92 1.84 16.86
N LEU A 249 9.48 0.59 16.96
CA LEU A 249 8.11 0.24 17.37
C LEU A 249 7.67 0.88 18.70
N PRO A 250 8.51 0.90 19.76
CA PRO A 250 8.15 1.56 21.02
C PRO A 250 7.91 3.08 20.89
N GLU A 251 8.58 3.75 19.94
CA GLU A 251 8.37 5.18 19.67
C GLU A 251 6.96 5.45 19.10
N SER A 252 6.38 4.45 18.42
CA SER A 252 5.00 4.45 17.94
C SER A 252 3.99 3.89 18.94
N GLY A 253 4.39 3.66 20.20
CA GLY A 253 3.53 3.09 21.24
C GLY A 253 3.31 1.57 21.14
N VAL A 254 4.05 0.88 20.26
CA VAL A 254 3.96 -0.59 20.11
C VAL A 254 5.01 -1.27 20.98
N VAL A 255 4.55 -1.90 22.06
CA VAL A 255 5.41 -2.70 22.96
C VAL A 255 5.58 -4.12 22.42
N HIS A 256 6.81 -4.63 22.41
CA HIS A 256 7.11 -6.01 22.03
C HIS A 256 8.31 -6.57 22.80
N CYS A 257 8.47 -7.90 22.76
CA CYS A 257 9.63 -8.63 23.29
C CYS A 257 10.46 -9.35 22.21
N ALA A 258 10.17 -9.11 20.93
CA ALA A 258 10.85 -9.71 19.80
C ALA A 258 12.38 -9.51 19.85
N ALA A 259 13.13 -10.60 19.66
CA ALA A 259 14.59 -10.55 19.57
C ALA A 259 15.03 -10.01 18.21
N ALA A 260 15.86 -8.96 18.22
CA ALA A 260 16.56 -8.47 17.05
C ALA A 260 17.54 -9.54 16.52
N PHE A 261 17.88 -9.47 15.23
CA PHE A 261 19.02 -10.20 14.69
C PHE A 261 20.31 -9.75 15.39
N THR A 262 21.16 -10.70 15.71
CA THR A 262 22.50 -10.49 16.28
C THR A 262 23.44 -9.86 15.26
N GLN A 263 24.56 -9.27 15.72
CA GLN A 263 25.56 -8.69 14.81
C GLN A 263 26.11 -9.74 13.83
N ALA A 264 26.39 -10.95 14.32
CA ALA A 264 26.85 -12.05 13.46
C ALA A 264 25.83 -12.41 12.35
N GLU A 265 24.53 -12.38 12.64
CA GLU A 265 23.49 -12.56 11.62
C GLU A 265 23.37 -11.37 10.67
N LEU A 266 23.64 -10.15 11.13
CA LEU A 266 23.67 -8.99 10.23
C LEU A 266 24.85 -9.10 9.25
N ASP A 267 26.03 -9.49 9.74
CA ASP A 267 27.26 -9.60 8.97
C ASP A 267 27.28 -10.81 8.03
N SER A 268 26.44 -11.84 8.31
CA SER A 268 26.34 -13.05 7.47
C SER A 268 25.62 -12.82 6.14
N ILE A 269 25.08 -11.62 5.91
CA ILE A 269 24.38 -11.25 4.69
C ILE A 269 25.12 -10.06 4.10
N GLU A 270 25.66 -10.25 2.91
CA GLU A 270 26.26 -9.13 2.20
C GLU A 270 25.22 -8.01 2.01
N PRO A 271 25.59 -6.75 2.24
CA PRO A 271 24.82 -5.60 1.79
C PRO A 271 24.45 -5.79 0.31
N PHE A 272 23.19 -5.53 -0.02
CA PHE A 272 22.60 -5.91 -1.30
C PHE A 272 23.27 -5.28 -2.53
#